data_AF-A0A355L479-F1
#
_entry.id   AF-A0A355L479-F1
#
_cell.length_a   1.000
_cell.length_b   1.000
_cell.length_c   1.000
_cell.angle_alpha   90.00
_cell.angle_beta   90.00
_cell.angle_gamma   90.00
#
_symmetry.space_group_name_H-M   'P 1'
#
loop_
_entity.id
_entity.type
_entity.pdbx_description
1 polymer ?
#
loop_
_entity_poly.entity_id
_entity_poly.type
_entity_poly.pdbx_seq_one_letter_code
_entity_poly.pdbx_strand_id
1 'polypeptide(L)' 'MKKENMNELNKKVGFDVSKMKEAADNGKLDEFVNKNLSEKATKQLKDVLSNKEACEKLLNSPQAKELMKKLKEGK' A
#
# COMPACT_ATOMS: atom_id res chain seq x y z
N MET A 1 -21.16 10.80 3.34
CA MET A 1 -19.73 10.42 3.40
C MET A 1 -19.10 10.76 2.06
N LYS A 2 -18.04 11.59 2.02
CA LYS A 2 -17.32 11.90 0.78
C LYS A 2 -16.58 10.63 0.34
N LYS A 3 -16.94 10.07 -0.82
CA LYS A 3 -16.16 9.01 -1.47
C LYS A 3 -14.85 9.66 -1.92
N GLU A 4 -13.77 9.44 -1.18
CA GLU A 4 -12.43 9.83 -1.65
C GLU A 4 -12.14 8.98 -2.90
N ASN A 5 -11.97 9.64 -4.05
CA ASN A 5 -11.64 8.94 -5.29
C ASN A 5 -10.21 8.40 -5.20
N MET A 6 -9.92 7.26 -5.85
CA MET A 6 -8.58 6.65 -5.91
C MET A 6 -7.49 7.67 -6.32
N ASN A 7 -7.85 8.66 -7.13
CA ASN A 7 -6.98 9.76 -7.54
C ASN A 7 -6.53 10.66 -6.37
N GLU A 8 -7.39 10.90 -5.38
CA GLU A 8 -7.06 11.66 -4.17
C GLU A 8 -6.15 10.84 -3.24
N LEU A 9 -6.39 9.53 -3.15
CA LEU A 9 -5.54 8.62 -2.39
C LEU A 9 -4.13 8.54 -2.99
N ASN A 10 -4.02 8.41 -4.31
CA ASN A 10 -2.75 8.41 -5.03
C ASN A 10 -1.96 9.70 -4.78
N LYS A 11 -2.63 10.86 -4.79
CA LYS A 11 -2.00 12.15 -4.44
C LYS A 11 -1.51 12.20 -2.99
N LYS A 12 -2.25 11.60 -2.06
CA LYS A 12 -1.91 11.60 -0.64
C LYS A 12 -0.76 10.67 -0.28
N VAL A 13 -0.69 9.50 -0.92
CA VAL A 13 0.33 8.48 -0.65
C VAL A 13 1.59 8.62 -1.51
N GLY A 14 1.51 9.40 -2.60
CA GLY A 14 2.65 9.70 -3.47
C GLY A 14 2.99 8.59 -4.49
N PHE A 15 2.16 7.55 -4.59
CA PHE A 15 2.28 6.49 -5.58
C PHE A 15 0.89 5.96 -5.98
N ASP A 16 0.82 5.26 -7.10
CA ASP A 16 -0.43 4.71 -7.62
C ASP A 16 -0.80 3.40 -6.90
N VAL A 17 -1.80 3.46 -6.03
CA VAL A 17 -2.24 2.33 -5.20
C VAL A 17 -2.85 1.21 -6.07
N SER A 18 -3.52 1.56 -7.17
CA SER A 18 -4.07 0.57 -8.10
C SER A 18 -2.96 -0.23 -8.78
N LYS A 19 -1.93 0.46 -9.27
CA LYS A 19 -0.77 -0.20 -9.89
C LYS A 19 0.03 -1.03 -8.88
N MET A 20 0.13 -0.57 -7.63
CA MET A 20 0.74 -1.35 -6.56
C MET A 20 -0.03 -2.65 -6.32
N LYS A 21 -1.37 -2.59 -6.28
CA LYS A 21 -2.21 -3.78 -6.12
C LYS A 21 -2.02 -4.75 -7.29
N GLU A 22 -2.05 -4.26 -8.54
CA GLU A 22 -1.78 -5.10 -9.71
C GLU A 22 -0.38 -5.72 -9.66
N ALA A 23 0.65 -4.96 -9.29
CA ALA A 23 1.99 -5.47 -9.15
C ALA A 23 2.08 -6.57 -8.07
N ALA A 24 1.37 -6.42 -6.95
CA ALA A 24 1.28 -7.46 -5.93
C ALA A 24 0.61 -8.74 -6.45
N ASP A 25 -0.52 -8.60 -7.16
CA ASP A 25 -1.28 -9.73 -7.72
C ASP A 25 -0.46 -10.50 -8.77
N ASN A 26 0.36 -9.80 -9.55
CA ASN A 26 1.19 -10.38 -10.61
C ASN A 26 2.60 -10.79 -10.15
N GLY A 27 2.90 -10.77 -8.84
CA GLY A 27 4.23 -11.13 -8.32
C GLY A 27 5.34 -10.12 -8.66
N LYS A 28 4.99 -8.91 -9.11
CA LYS A 28 5.89 -7.82 -9.49
C LYS A 28 5.99 -6.72 -8.43
N LEU A 29 5.57 -7.01 -7.19
CA LEU A 29 5.56 -6.03 -6.12
C LEU A 29 6.95 -5.41 -5.94
N ASP A 30 7.99 -6.24 -5.79
CA ASP A 30 9.37 -5.78 -5.56
C ASP A 30 9.82 -4.78 -6.64
N GLU A 31 9.60 -5.11 -7.91
CA GLU A 31 9.92 -4.22 -9.04
C GLU A 31 9.18 -2.89 -8.94
N PHE A 32 7.89 -2.91 -8.63
CA PHE A 32 7.11 -1.69 -8.44
C PHE A 32 7.66 -0.84 -7.29
N VAL A 33 7.97 -1.45 -6.14
CA VAL A 33 8.47 -0.71 -4.96
C VAL A 33 9.80 -0.04 -5.29
N ASN A 34 10.75 -0.76 -5.89
CA ASN A 34 12.06 -0.19 -6.20
C ASN A 34 11.99 0.92 -7.26
N LYS A 35 11.03 0.86 -8.20
CA LYS A 35 10.88 1.88 -9.25
C LYS A 35 10.07 3.11 -8.82
N ASN A 36 9.12 2.95 -7.89
CA ASN A 36 8.14 4.00 -7.57
C ASN A 36 8.27 4.58 -6.16
N LEU A 37 9.04 3.93 -5.27
CA LEU A 37 9.29 4.44 -3.91
C LEU A 37 10.78 4.75 -3.71
N SER A 38 11.05 5.74 -2.84
CA SER A 38 12.40 6.07 -2.42
C SER A 38 13.05 4.90 -1.69
N GLU A 39 14.38 4.80 -1.75
CA GLU A 39 15.16 3.72 -1.12
C GLU A 39 14.79 3.49 0.35
N LYS A 40 14.61 4.58 1.11
CA LYS A 40 14.18 4.53 2.51
C LYS A 40 12.81 3.86 2.67
N ALA A 41 11.82 4.28 1.88
CA ALA A 41 10.47 3.74 1.94
C ALA A 41 10.43 2.28 1.47
N THR A 42 11.19 1.94 0.43
CA THR A 42 11.36 0.58 -0.06
C THR A 42 11.97 -0.32 1.01
N LYS A 43 13.04 0.12 1.67
CA LYS A 43 13.67 -0.64 2.77
C LYS A 43 12.71 -0.85 3.93
N GLN A 44 12.00 0.20 4.37
CA GLN A 44 11.01 0.09 5.45
C GLN A 44 9.88 -0.87 5.09
N LEU A 45 9.37 -0.81 3.85
CA LEU A 45 8.32 -1.72 3.39
C LEU A 45 8.83 -3.17 3.39
N LYS A 46 10.02 -3.43 2.86
CA LYS A 46 10.63 -4.77 2.83
C LYS A 46 10.87 -5.32 4.24
N ASP A 47 11.33 -4.48 5.16
CA ASP A 47 11.57 -4.86 6.56
C ASP A 47 10.27 -5.29 7.26
N VAL A 48 9.20 -4.49 7.10
CA VAL A 48 7.89 -4.81 7.66
C VAL A 48 7.29 -6.06 7.02
N LEU A 49 7.41 -6.24 5.70
CA LEU A 49 6.89 -7.43 5.01
C LEU A 49 7.66 -8.71 5.34
N SER A 50 8.95 -8.59 5.66
CA SER A 50 9.79 -9.73 6.04
C SER A 50 9.60 -10.12 7.52
N ASN A 51 8.99 -9.25 8.33
CA ASN A 51 8.72 -9.49 9.74
C ASN A 51 7.22 -9.69 9.97
N LYS A 52 6.84 -10.94 10.29
CA LYS A 52 5.45 -11.32 10.54
C LYS A 52 4.78 -10.44 11.61
N GLU A 53 5.44 -10.20 12.73
CA GLU A 53 4.88 -9.40 13.83
C GLU A 53 4.68 -7.93 13.42
N ALA A 54 5.66 -7.35 12.72
CA ALA A 54 5.55 -5.99 12.21
C ALA A 54 4.43 -5.86 11.18
N CYS A 55 4.29 -6.85 10.30
CA CYS A 55 3.20 -6.94 9.34
C CYS A 55 1.85 -7.05 10.05
N GLU A 56 1.70 -7.94 11.05
CA GLU A 56 0.47 -8.08 11.83
C GLU A 56 0.10 -6.78 12.56
N LYS A 57 1.07 -6.09 13.17
CA LYS A 57 0.87 -4.77 13.79
C LYS A 57 0.43 -3.73 12.78
N LEU A 58 1.05 -3.69 11.59
CA LEU A 58 0.67 -2.80 10.51
C LEU A 58 -0.78 -3.06 10.07
N LEU A 59 -1.15 -4.31 9.78
CA LEU A 59 -2.49 -4.69 9.32
C LEU A 59 -3.56 -4.40 10.40
N ASN A 60 -3.17 -4.45 11.68
CA ASN A 60 -4.06 -4.12 12.80
C ASN A 60 -4.19 -2.62 13.08
N SER A 61 -3.33 -1.78 12.51
CA SER A 61 -3.38 -0.33 12.69
C SER A 61 -4.69 0.27 12.14
N PRO A 62 -5.19 1.37 12.75
CA PRO A 62 -6.39 2.04 12.26
C PRO A 62 -6.24 2.51 10.80
N GLN A 63 -5.05 3.01 10.43
CA GLN A 63 -4.79 3.48 9.07
C GLN A 63 -4.84 2.35 8.04
N ALA A 64 -4.29 1.17 8.37
CA ALA A 64 -4.35 0.01 7.46
C ALA A 64 -5.78 -0.53 7.35
N LYS A 65 -6.54 -0.56 8.45
CA LYS A 65 -7.96 -0.97 8.43
C LYS A 65 -8.80 -0.03 7.57
N GLU A 66 -8.61 1.27 7.70
CA GLU A 66 -9.28 2.26 6.85
C GLU A 66 -8.89 2.11 5.37
N LEU A 67 -7.60 1.89 5.09
CA LEU A 67 -7.12 1.64 3.73
C LEU A 67 -7.75 0.38 3.14
N MET A 68 -7.76 -0.73 3.87
CA MET A 68 -8.40 -1.99 3.43
C MET A 68 -9.89 -1.82 3.16
N LYS A 69 -10.58 -1.04 4.01
CA LYS A 69 -11.99 -0.74 3.80
C LYS A 69 -12.19 0.05 2.50
N LYS A 70 -11.40 1.10 2.26
CA LYS A 70 -11.42 1.87 1.00
C LYS A 70 -11.11 1.00 -0.23
N LEU A 71 -10.14 0.09 -0.12
CA LEU A 71 -9.80 -0.85 -1.22
C LEU A 71 -10.92 -1.86 -1.51
N LYS A 72 -11.70 -2.26 -0.49
CA LYS A 72 -12.84 -3.18 -0.65
C LYS A 72 -14.11 -2.48 -1.15
N GLU A 73 -14.36 -1.25 -0.70
CA GLU A 73 -15.55 -0.47 -1.05
C GLU A 73 -15.42 0.29 -2.39
N GLY A 74 -14.22 0.39 -2.96
CA GLY A 74 -13.95 1.01 -4.26
C GLY A 74 -14.33 0.18 -5.49
N LYS A 75 -15.27 -0.77 -5.36
CA LYS A 75 -15.90 -1.48 -6.48
C LYS A 75 -17.19 -0.78 -6.91
#